data_AF-A0A8B5XE67-F1
#
_entry.id   AF-A0A8B5XE67-F1
#
_cell.length_a   1.000
_cell.length_b   1.000
_cell.length_c   1.000
_cell.angle_alpha   90.00
_cell.angle_beta   90.00
_cell.angle_gamma   90.00
#
_symmetry.space_group_name_H-M   'P 1'
#
loop_
_entity.id
_entity.type
_entity.pdbx_description
1 polymer ?
#
loop_
_entity_poly.entity_id
_entity_poly.type
_entity_poly.pdbx_seq_one_letter_code
_entity_poly.pdbx_strand_id
1 'polypeptide(L)' 'MSEAMPGPISDQANIRWACHCSASPILLAVYDRSGRIEVKVGDRYYIAHGHIQAACPRCGTWHTLEIR' A
#
# COMPACT_ATOMS: atom_id res chain seq x y z
N MET A 1 -19.02 15.50 26.64
CA MET A 1 -19.06 14.33 25.73
C MET A 1 -18.34 14.78 24.48
N SER A 2 -17.05 14.49 24.39
CA SER A 2 -16.17 15.00 23.33
C SER A 2 -15.78 13.82 22.46
N GLU A 3 -16.64 13.47 21.50
CA GLU A 3 -16.31 12.46 20.50
C GLU A 3 -15.29 13.04 19.53
N ALA A 4 -14.11 12.44 19.52
CA ALA A 4 -13.08 12.69 18.53
C ALA A 4 -13.65 12.36 17.14
N MET A 5 -13.75 13.37 16.28
CA MET A 5 -14.10 13.20 14.87
C MET A 5 -13.09 12.23 14.24
N PRO A 6 -13.51 11.06 13.71
CA PRO A 6 -12.65 10.34 12.79
C PRO A 6 -12.47 11.23 11.57
N GLY A 7 -11.21 11.61 11.28
CA GLY A 7 -10.85 12.30 10.03
C GLY A 7 -11.40 11.57 8.81
N PRO A 8 -11.47 12.21 7.63
CA PRO A 8 -12.18 11.67 6.48
C PRO A 8 -11.69 10.25 6.20
N ILE A 9 -12.53 9.28 6.52
CA ILE A 9 -12.36 7.90 6.08
C ILE A 9 -12.67 8.00 4.61
N SER A 10 -11.66 8.29 3.78
CA SER A 10 -11.82 8.23 2.34
C SER A 10 -12.34 6.84 2.03
N ASP A 11 -13.61 6.76 1.64
CA ASP A 11 -14.33 5.58 1.15
C ASP A 11 -13.74 5.05 -0.19
N GLN A 12 -12.55 5.53 -0.56
CA GLN A 12 -11.70 4.87 -1.52
C GLN A 12 -11.21 3.58 -0.86
N ALA A 13 -11.83 2.46 -1.24
CA ALA A 13 -11.41 1.12 -0.84
C ALA A 13 -9.89 0.97 -1.06
N ASN A 14 -9.14 1.12 0.04
CA ASN A 14 -7.70 0.98 0.09
C ASN A 14 -7.37 -0.51 -0.02
N ILE A 15 -7.01 -0.95 -1.23
CA ILE A 15 -6.62 -2.31 -1.53
C ILE A 15 -5.18 -2.51 -1.07
N ARG A 16 -4.95 -3.53 -0.24
CA ARG A 16 -3.63 -3.88 0.26
C ARG A 16 -2.91 -4.76 -0.74
N TRP A 17 -1.77 -4.29 -1.24
CA TRP A 17 -0.88 -5.09 -2.07
C TRP A 17 0.24 -5.66 -1.21
N ALA A 18 0.23 -6.99 -1.05
CA ALA A 18 1.13 -7.69 -0.14
C ALA A 18 1.78 -8.91 -0.80
N CYS A 19 3.02 -9.19 -0.39
CA CYS A 19 3.73 -10.42 -0.70
C CYS A 19 3.39 -11.50 0.34
N HIS A 20 2.99 -12.68 -0.12
CA HIS A 20 2.59 -13.82 0.72
C HIS A 20 3.69 -14.89 0.87
N CYS A 21 4.96 -14.50 0.73
CA CYS A 21 6.10 -15.42 0.85
C CYS A 21 6.27 -16.07 2.24
N SER A 22 5.53 -15.60 3.25
CA SER A 22 5.60 -16.08 4.63
C SER A 22 4.22 -16.06 5.28
N ALA A 23 4.07 -16.80 6.40
CA ALA A 23 2.84 -16.86 7.18
C ALA A 23 2.31 -15.48 7.60
N SER A 24 3.19 -14.48 7.75
CA SER A 24 2.81 -13.07 7.86
C SER A 24 3.06 -12.38 6.52
N PRO A 25 2.01 -11.92 5.81
CA PRO A 25 2.17 -11.21 4.54
C PRO A 25 2.94 -9.91 4.74
N ILE A 26 3.87 -9.62 3.82
CA ILE A 26 4.61 -8.37 3.82
C ILE A 26 3.84 -7.35 2.98
N LEU A 27 3.36 -6.29 3.62
CA LEU A 27 2.71 -5.18 2.92
C LEU A 27 3.75 -4.44 2.07
N LEU A 28 3.50 -4.37 0.77
CA LEU A 28 4.35 -3.67 -0.19
C LEU A 28 3.80 -2.27 -0.49
N ALA A 29 2.49 -2.17 -0.73
CA ALA A 29 1.81 -0.91 -0.98
C ALA A 29 0.34 -0.98 -0.57
N VAL A 30 -0.28 0.19 -0.45
CA VAL A 30 -1.73 0.35 -0.41
C VAL A 30 -2.12 1.18 -1.62
N TYR A 31 -3.18 0.82 -2.31
CA TYR A 31 -3.65 1.60 -3.44
C TYR A 31 -5.15 1.72 -3.45
N ASP A 32 -5.64 2.74 -4.13
CA ASP A 32 -7.07 2.95 -4.33
C ASP A 32 -7.46 2.79 -5.81
N ARG A 33 -8.77 2.85 -6.06
CA ARG A 33 -9.35 2.81 -7.42
C ARG A 33 -9.06 4.06 -8.25
N SER A 34 -8.50 5.12 -7.67
CA SER A 34 -8.03 6.29 -8.42
C SER A 34 -6.61 6.10 -8.97
N GLY A 35 -5.97 4.97 -8.68
CA GLY A 35 -4.62 4.66 -9.16
C GLY A 35 -3.53 5.30 -8.30
N ARG A 36 -3.88 5.89 -7.15
CA ARG A 36 -2.91 6.39 -6.18
C ARG A 36 -2.40 5.21 -5.35
N ILE A 37 -1.08 5.13 -5.26
CA ILE A 37 -0.35 4.05 -4.60
C ILE A 37 0.50 4.67 -3.50
N GLU A 38 0.24 4.28 -2.27
CA GLU A 38 1.01 4.65 -1.10
C GLU A 38 1.98 3.52 -0.73
N VAL A 39 3.26 3.87 -0.58
CA VAL A 39 4.29 2.95 -0.13
C VAL A 39 5.01 3.52 1.07
N LYS A 40 5.14 2.71 2.12
CA LYS A 40 5.95 3.02 3.29
C LYS A 40 7.21 2.17 3.29
N VAL A 41 8.37 2.81 3.20
CA VAL A 41 9.68 2.16 3.28
C VAL A 41 10.44 2.73 4.48
N GLY A 42 10.46 1.96 5.58
CA GLY A 42 11.04 2.43 6.84
C GLY A 42 10.29 3.66 7.36
N ASP A 43 11.00 4.78 7.43
CA ASP A 43 10.46 6.08 7.87
C ASP A 43 9.99 6.97 6.71
N ARG A 44 10.13 6.49 5.47
CA ARG A 44 9.77 7.26 4.28
C ARG A 44 8.43 6.81 3.73
N TYR A 45 7.64 7.80 3.32
CA TYR A 45 6.39 7.60 2.59
C TYR A 45 6.56 8.10 1.16
N TYR A 46 6.17 7.25 0.23
CA TYR A 46 6.19 7.52 -1.20
C TYR A 46 4.78 7.41 -1.75
N ILE A 47 4.45 8.31 -2.68
CA ILE A 47 3.20 8.27 -3.44
C ILE A 47 3.58 8.06 -4.89
N ALA A 48 3.07 6.99 -5.48
CA ALA A 48 3.18 6.68 -6.89
C ALA A 48 1.78 6.64 -7.52
N HIS A 49 1.72 6.70 -8.85
CA HIS A 49 0.47 6.67 -9.59
C HIS A 49 0.58 5.66 -10.74
N GLY A 50 -0.42 4.78 -10.86
CA GLY A 50 -0.58 3.85 -11.99
C GLY A 50 0.38 2.66 -12.02
N HIS A 51 1.66 2.82 -11.72
CA HIS A 51 2.62 1.73 -11.75
C HIS A 51 3.66 1.83 -10.64
N ILE A 52 3.93 0.70 -9.98
CA ILE A 52 5.04 0.57 -9.05
C ILE A 52 5.69 -0.80 -9.14
N GLN A 53 7.00 -0.82 -8.96
CA GLN A 53 7.76 -2.05 -8.75
C GLN A 53 8.39 -1.99 -7.36
N ALA A 54 8.20 -3.05 -6.57
CA ALA A 54 8.72 -3.15 -5.22
C ALA A 54 9.35 -4.53 -5.01
N ALA A 55 10.53 -4.55 -4.40
CA ALA A 55 11.16 -5.79 -3.95
C ALA A 55 10.64 -6.15 -2.56
N CYS A 56 10.27 -7.41 -2.36
CA CYS A 56 9.93 -7.90 -1.04
C CYS A 56 11.20 -7.94 -0.17
N PRO A 57 11.25 -7.25 0.98
CA PRO A 57 12.42 -7.26 1.85
C PRO A 57 12.70 -8.63 2.48
N ARG A 58 11.73 -9.57 2.42
CA ARG A 58 11.85 -10.90 3.02
C ARG A 58 12.37 -11.96 2.06
N CYS A 59 11.82 -12.04 0.84
CA CYS A 59 12.18 -13.05 -0.14
C CYS A 59 13.01 -12.51 -1.32
N GLY A 60 13.15 -11.18 -1.44
CA GLY A 60 13.86 -10.53 -2.54
C GLY A 60 13.12 -10.55 -3.88
N THR A 61 11.92 -11.13 -3.94
CA THR A 61 11.11 -11.18 -5.15
C THR A 61 10.64 -9.78 -5.55
N TRP A 62 10.79 -9.46 -6.83
CA TRP A 62 10.24 -8.26 -7.43
C TRP A 62 8.76 -8.47 -7.71
N HIS A 63 7.93 -7.58 -7.17
CA HIS A 63 6.52 -7.53 -7.46
C HIS A 63 6.24 -6.25 -8.26
N THR A 64 5.36 -6.36 -9.25
CA THR A 64 4.89 -5.23 -10.04
C THR A 64 3.39 -5.06 -9.82
N LEU A 65 2.97 -3.84 -9.50
CA LEU A 65 1.58 -3.45 -9.41
C LEU A 65 1.32 -2.40 -10.50
N GLU A 66 0.37 -2.72 -11.37
CA GLU A 66 -0.11 -1.84 -12.43
C GLU A 66 -1.62 -1.63 -12.21
N ILE A 67 -2.02 -0.38 -12.07
CA ILE A 67 -3.41 0.05 -11.94
C ILE A 67 -3.76 0.78 -13.22
N ARG A 68 -4.79 0.27 -13.89
CA ARG A 68 -5.31 0.82 -15.15
C ARG A 68 -6.44 1.81 -14.91
#